data_AF-A0A0G1WU07-F1
#
_entry.id   AF-A0A0G1WU07-F1
#
_cell.length_a   1.000
_cell.length_b   1.000
_cell.length_c   1.000
_cell.angle_alpha   90.00
_cell.angle_beta   90.00
_cell.angle_gamma   90.00
#
_symmetry.space_group_name_H-M   'P 1'
#
loop_
_entity.id
_entity.type
_entity.pdbx_description
1 polymer ?
#
loop_
_entity_poly.entity_id
_entity_poly.type
_entity_poly.pdbx_seq_one_letter_code
_entity_poly.pdbx_strand_id
1 'polypeptide(L)'
;MPFAIENQKYGFKKEATRGIAEAAPQKFLAVGAEALLDYKSLLIADDKIRGSKETFPSAAGIREGSGKLPAIDLEADTLGDLLLGCLGKVTTTQPDAVNSPTVFRHTFKPDNRVQFPSFTYFVDLGLGVKRYPLTVIKKLTIAGAVDGKGQVSADVLFKTEEPASAFSAVFGTPKPLMFFQTEFKLDGVLNQDVKSWTLSIDNASAAHRTLSQSRDAKDILSSGRFAIEGGYEIYFETEANRQKFLDNLPQAIDLALTGDIIEDTFKNKLELSIPKARYTAYAFGALEGLFGSAVSFQAELDPVLGYSLQAILTNGVTGY
;
A
#
# COMPACT_ATOMS: atom_id res chain seq x y z
N MET A 1 -15.05 18.69 -25.76
CA MET A 1 -15.90 17.58 -25.29
C MET A 1 -15.39 17.17 -23.92
N PRO A 2 -16.25 16.98 -22.90
CA PRO A 2 -15.82 16.41 -21.63
C PRO A 2 -15.36 14.95 -21.85
N PHE A 3 -14.28 14.55 -21.18
CA PHE A 3 -13.72 13.19 -21.28
C PHE A 3 -14.23 12.34 -20.11
N ALA A 4 -14.67 11.12 -20.41
CA ALA A 4 -15.14 10.20 -19.39
C ALA A 4 -13.96 9.64 -18.58
N ILE A 5 -14.03 9.83 -17.26
CA ILE A 5 -13.08 9.29 -16.27
C ILE A 5 -13.16 7.75 -16.19
N GLU A 6 -14.24 7.15 -16.69
CA GLU A 6 -14.51 5.71 -16.58
C GLU A 6 -13.56 4.83 -17.44
N ASN A 7 -12.81 5.41 -18.37
CA ASN A 7 -11.89 4.66 -19.25
C ASN A 7 -10.40 4.80 -18.86
N GLN A 8 -10.11 5.22 -17.63
CA GLN A 8 -8.74 5.38 -17.19
C GLN A 8 -7.99 4.04 -17.16
N LYS A 9 -6.74 4.04 -17.64
CA LYS A 9 -5.86 2.87 -17.58
C LYS A 9 -4.62 3.18 -16.77
N TYR A 10 -4.34 2.30 -15.81
CA TYR A 10 -3.17 2.40 -14.95
C TYR A 10 -2.25 1.22 -15.21
N GLY A 11 -1.08 1.53 -15.78
CA GLY A 11 0.01 0.59 -15.93
C GLY A 11 1.18 1.00 -15.04
N PHE A 12 1.99 0.05 -14.62
CA PHE A 12 3.22 0.34 -13.90
C PHE A 12 4.31 -0.66 -14.24
N LYS A 13 5.55 -0.25 -14.00
CA LYS A 13 6.74 -1.09 -14.13
C LYS A 13 7.77 -0.65 -13.10
N LYS A 14 8.43 -1.61 -12.45
CA LYS A 14 9.58 -1.35 -11.58
C LYS A 14 10.73 -0.81 -12.43
N GLU A 15 11.34 0.28 -11.98
CA GLU A 15 12.45 0.90 -12.72
C GLU A 15 13.70 0.04 -12.61
N ALA A 16 14.33 -0.27 -13.75
CA ALA A 16 15.62 -0.95 -13.78
C ALA A 16 16.72 -0.07 -13.18
N THR A 17 16.62 1.25 -13.35
CA THR A 17 17.50 2.24 -12.74
C THR A 17 16.66 3.34 -12.12
N ARG A 18 16.86 3.58 -10.83
CA ARG A 18 16.10 4.57 -10.06
C ARG A 18 16.10 5.95 -10.75
N GLY A 19 14.90 6.45 -11.01
CA GLY A 19 14.67 7.76 -11.61
C GLY A 19 14.86 7.82 -13.11
N ILE A 20 15.10 6.69 -13.77
CA ILE A 20 15.04 6.55 -15.23
C ILE A 20 13.69 5.94 -15.59
N ALA A 21 12.87 6.73 -16.29
CA ALA A 21 11.54 6.31 -16.70
C ALA A 21 11.59 5.07 -17.61
N GLU A 22 10.72 4.11 -17.32
CA GLU A 22 10.51 2.97 -18.20
C GLU A 22 9.80 3.40 -19.50
N ALA A 23 10.00 2.63 -20.57
CA ALA A 23 9.41 2.93 -21.88
C ALA A 23 7.94 2.51 -22.00
N ALA A 24 7.52 1.47 -21.28
CA ALA A 24 6.18 0.91 -21.32
C ALA A 24 5.81 0.23 -19.99
N PRO A 25 4.51 0.15 -19.65
CA PRO A 25 4.04 -0.60 -18.49
C PRO A 25 4.25 -2.11 -18.66
N GLN A 26 4.43 -2.81 -17.55
CA GLN A 26 4.54 -4.28 -17.53
C GLN A 26 3.32 -4.93 -16.87
N LYS A 27 2.80 -4.30 -15.81
CA LYS A 27 1.63 -4.76 -15.05
C LYS A 27 0.58 -3.66 -15.05
N PHE A 28 -0.67 -4.04 -14.83
CA PHE A 28 -1.81 -3.12 -14.81
C PHE A 28 -2.58 -3.27 -13.51
N LEU A 29 -3.11 -2.15 -13.01
CA LEU A 29 -3.94 -2.12 -11.81
C LEU A 29 -5.35 -1.70 -12.22
N ALA A 30 -6.34 -2.46 -11.78
CA ALA A 30 -7.71 -2.01 -11.77
C ALA A 30 -7.87 -1.08 -10.57
N VAL A 31 -7.98 0.22 -10.83
CA VAL A 31 -8.14 1.25 -9.79
C VAL A 31 -9.52 1.87 -9.90
N GLY A 32 -10.03 2.40 -8.77
CA GLY A 32 -11.26 3.18 -8.78
C GLY A 32 -11.12 4.46 -9.64
N ALA A 33 -12.25 4.99 -10.11
CA ALA A 33 -12.32 6.23 -10.90
C ALA A 33 -11.73 7.46 -10.20
N GLU A 34 -11.59 7.40 -8.88
CA GLU A 34 -11.00 8.44 -8.03
C GLU A 34 -9.47 8.41 -8.01
N ALA A 35 -8.83 7.43 -8.65
CA ALA A 35 -7.38 7.39 -8.79
C ALA A 35 -6.91 8.62 -9.57
N LEU A 36 -6.09 9.45 -8.93
CA LEU A 36 -5.53 10.66 -9.53
C LEU A 36 -4.08 10.83 -9.06
N LEU A 37 -3.23 11.18 -10.03
CA LEU A 37 -1.84 11.57 -9.80
C LEU A 37 -1.71 13.05 -10.13
N ASP A 38 -1.50 13.87 -9.09
CA ASP A 38 -1.45 15.32 -9.20
C ASP A 38 -0.01 15.82 -9.26
N TYR A 39 0.32 16.53 -10.34
CA TYR A 39 1.57 17.25 -10.47
C TYR A 39 1.34 18.76 -10.39
N LYS A 40 1.67 19.35 -9.23
CA LYS A 40 1.38 20.75 -8.94
C LYS A 40 2.63 21.59 -8.72
N SER A 41 2.50 22.87 -9.03
CA SER A 41 3.50 23.91 -8.77
C SER A 41 3.04 24.74 -7.58
N LEU A 42 3.75 24.65 -6.46
CA LEU A 42 3.52 25.54 -5.31
C LEU A 42 4.08 26.93 -5.63
N LEU A 43 3.37 27.96 -5.21
CA LEU A 43 3.79 29.35 -5.40
C LEU A 43 4.43 29.87 -4.11
N ILE A 44 5.48 30.67 -4.26
CA ILE A 44 6.10 31.40 -3.15
C ILE A 44 5.44 32.77 -3.10
N ALA A 45 4.73 33.05 -2.00
CA ALA A 45 4.12 34.35 -1.77
C ALA A 45 5.22 35.41 -1.62
N ASP A 46 5.07 36.56 -2.30
CA ASP A 46 5.86 37.75 -1.99
C ASP A 46 5.15 38.49 -0.85
N ASP A 47 5.60 38.25 0.38
CA ASP A 47 5.03 38.89 1.59
C ASP A 47 5.53 40.33 1.78
N LYS A 48 6.36 40.85 0.87
CA LYS A 48 6.82 42.24 0.94
C LYS A 48 5.74 43.19 0.43
N ILE A 49 5.36 44.15 1.27
CA ILE A 49 4.35 45.17 0.95
C ILE A 49 4.94 46.16 -0.06
N ARG A 50 4.73 45.90 -1.36
CA ARG A 50 5.09 46.81 -2.47
C ARG A 50 3.90 47.65 -2.95
N GLY A 51 2.99 48.01 -2.04
CA GLY A 51 1.87 48.92 -2.34
C GLY A 51 0.69 48.32 -3.13
N SER A 52 0.85 47.19 -3.82
CA SER A 52 -0.25 46.43 -4.43
C SER A 52 0.11 44.95 -4.59
N LYS A 53 -0.68 44.05 -3.99
CA LYS A 53 -0.47 42.60 -4.12
C LYS A 53 -0.89 42.07 -5.51
N GLU A 54 -1.77 42.79 -6.21
CA GLU A 54 -2.24 42.42 -7.56
C GLU A 54 -1.20 42.72 -8.64
N THR A 55 -0.30 43.67 -8.40
CA THR A 55 0.71 44.10 -9.37
C THR A 55 1.97 43.24 -9.33
N PHE A 56 2.23 42.52 -8.22
CA PHE A 56 3.39 41.65 -8.06
C PHE A 56 2.97 40.20 -7.88
N PRO A 57 2.91 39.40 -8.96
CA PRO A 57 2.48 38.01 -8.88
C PRO A 57 3.48 37.18 -8.06
N SER A 58 2.96 36.17 -7.37
CA SER A 58 3.77 35.19 -6.62
C SER A 58 4.81 34.51 -7.52
N ALA A 59 5.98 34.23 -6.97
CA ALA A 59 7.03 33.53 -7.70
C ALA A 59 6.72 32.03 -7.81
N ALA A 60 7.17 31.44 -8.90
CA ALA A 60 7.06 30.00 -9.14
C ALA A 60 7.95 29.21 -8.16
N GLY A 61 7.34 28.48 -7.23
CA GLY A 61 8.02 27.72 -6.17
C GLY A 61 8.34 26.28 -6.56
N ILE A 62 8.31 25.35 -5.60
CA ILE A 62 8.63 23.93 -5.86
C ILE A 62 7.53 23.23 -6.66
N ARG A 63 7.91 22.17 -7.38
CA ARG A 63 6.95 21.20 -7.93
C ARG A 63 6.86 19.97 -7.03
N GLU A 64 5.68 19.39 -7.00
CA GLU A 64 5.37 18.21 -6.18
C GLU A 64 4.43 17.29 -6.94
N GLY A 65 4.82 16.01 -6.97
CA GLY A 65 4.03 14.91 -7.49
C GLY A 65 3.53 14.02 -6.36
N SER A 66 2.22 13.90 -6.22
CA SER A 66 1.58 13.01 -5.24
C SER A 66 0.30 12.45 -5.83
N GLY A 67 -0.08 11.25 -5.41
CA GLY A 67 -1.37 10.70 -5.83
C GLY A 67 -1.87 9.61 -4.90
N LYS A 68 -3.13 9.26 -5.11
CA LYS A 68 -3.80 8.17 -4.39
C LYS A 68 -4.34 7.18 -5.38
N LEU A 69 -4.13 5.90 -5.08
CA LEU A 69 -4.68 4.77 -5.81
C LEU A 69 -5.64 4.05 -4.86
N PRO A 70 -6.92 4.47 -4.81
CA PRO A 70 -7.90 3.88 -3.89
C PRO A 70 -8.47 2.57 -4.45
N ALA A 71 -8.91 1.72 -3.52
CA ALA A 71 -9.76 0.55 -3.79
C ALA A 71 -9.25 -0.38 -4.89
N ILE A 72 -7.94 -0.67 -4.89
CA ILE A 72 -7.37 -1.74 -5.71
C ILE A 72 -7.85 -3.06 -5.11
N ASP A 73 -8.41 -3.94 -5.93
CA ASP A 73 -8.80 -5.29 -5.51
C ASP A 73 -7.56 -6.06 -5.03
N LEU A 74 -7.66 -6.71 -3.87
CA LEU A 74 -6.53 -7.42 -3.28
C LEU A 74 -6.33 -8.76 -3.99
N GLU A 75 -5.43 -8.78 -4.96
CA GLU A 75 -5.10 -9.95 -5.78
C GLU A 75 -3.67 -10.42 -5.52
N ALA A 76 -3.48 -11.73 -5.50
CA ALA A 76 -2.19 -12.32 -5.18
C ALA A 76 -1.10 -11.93 -6.20
N ASP A 77 -1.45 -11.73 -7.48
CA ASP A 77 -0.46 -11.47 -8.53
C ASP A 77 0.08 -10.03 -8.51
N THR A 78 -0.79 -9.06 -8.23
CA THR A 78 -0.46 -7.61 -8.31
C THR A 78 -0.01 -7.02 -6.97
N LEU A 79 -0.43 -7.61 -5.85
CA LEU A 79 -0.12 -7.07 -4.52
C LEU A 79 1.38 -7.07 -4.19
N GLY A 80 2.14 -8.03 -4.70
CA GLY A 80 3.56 -8.19 -4.35
C GLY A 80 4.43 -6.98 -4.71
N ASP A 81 4.15 -6.30 -5.83
CA ASP A 81 4.88 -5.07 -6.19
C ASP A 81 4.54 -3.91 -5.25
N LEU A 82 3.29 -3.83 -4.79
CA LEU A 82 2.85 -2.82 -3.84
C LEU A 82 3.50 -3.04 -2.46
N LEU A 83 3.54 -4.28 -2.01
CA LEU A 83 4.24 -4.69 -0.79
C LEU A 83 5.74 -4.42 -0.91
N LEU A 84 6.37 -4.75 -2.04
CA LEU A 84 7.77 -4.44 -2.28
C LEU A 84 8.04 -2.93 -2.26
N GLY A 85 7.19 -2.14 -2.91
CA GLY A 85 7.36 -0.69 -2.96
C GLY A 85 7.23 -0.03 -1.59
N CYS A 86 6.34 -0.54 -0.73
CA CYS A 86 6.13 0.01 0.61
C CYS A 86 7.14 -0.53 1.65
N LEU A 87 7.45 -1.83 1.65
CA LEU A 87 8.29 -2.51 2.65
C LEU A 87 9.77 -2.59 2.25
N GLY A 88 10.09 -2.48 0.97
CA GLY A 88 11.44 -2.28 0.45
C GLY A 88 12.27 -3.56 0.30
N LYS A 89 11.93 -4.65 0.99
CA LYS A 89 12.66 -5.93 0.92
C LYS A 89 11.72 -7.09 0.70
N VAL A 90 12.12 -7.97 -0.21
CA VAL A 90 11.49 -9.26 -0.49
C VAL A 90 12.52 -10.38 -0.48
N THR A 91 12.15 -11.54 0.03
CA THR A 91 12.92 -12.78 -0.12
C THR A 91 12.02 -13.82 -0.73
N THR A 92 12.40 -14.33 -1.90
CA THR A 92 11.65 -15.35 -2.63
C THR A 92 12.28 -16.71 -2.43
N THR A 93 11.46 -17.71 -2.19
CA THR A 93 11.83 -19.13 -2.09
C THR A 93 10.85 -19.97 -2.90
N GLN A 94 11.33 -21.07 -3.48
CA GLN A 94 10.49 -22.06 -4.15
C GLN A 94 10.23 -23.21 -3.16
N PRO A 95 9.01 -23.34 -2.60
CA PRO A 95 8.74 -24.27 -1.50
C PRO A 95 8.83 -25.74 -1.91
N ASP A 96 8.49 -26.07 -3.16
CA ASP A 96 8.63 -27.41 -3.72
C ASP A 96 9.02 -27.33 -5.20
N ALA A 97 10.33 -27.29 -5.48
CA ALA A 97 10.83 -27.19 -6.84
C ALA A 97 10.64 -28.46 -7.69
N VAL A 98 10.28 -29.59 -7.06
CA VAL A 98 10.16 -30.89 -7.75
C VAL A 98 8.72 -31.14 -8.16
N ASN A 99 7.77 -30.98 -7.24
CA ASN A 99 6.36 -31.30 -7.51
C ASN A 99 5.53 -30.08 -7.90
N SER A 100 5.83 -28.89 -7.36
CA SER A 100 5.07 -27.67 -7.64
C SER A 100 5.99 -26.53 -8.11
N PRO A 101 6.69 -26.68 -9.25
CA PRO A 101 7.74 -25.78 -9.67
C PRO A 101 7.24 -24.38 -10.03
N THR A 102 5.94 -24.18 -10.21
CA THR A 102 5.36 -22.87 -10.54
C THR A 102 5.02 -22.03 -9.31
N VAL A 103 5.13 -22.60 -8.11
CA VAL A 103 4.77 -21.93 -6.85
C VAL A 103 5.97 -21.22 -6.25
N PHE A 104 5.78 -19.97 -5.84
CA PHE A 104 6.77 -19.18 -5.15
C PHE A 104 6.21 -18.60 -3.86
N ARG A 105 7.06 -18.54 -2.83
CA ARG A 105 6.77 -17.91 -1.55
C ARG A 105 7.65 -16.67 -1.39
N HIS A 106 7.02 -15.52 -1.24
CA HIS A 106 7.65 -14.23 -1.07
C HIS A 106 7.44 -13.71 0.34
N THR A 107 8.53 -13.42 1.04
CA THR A 107 8.49 -12.83 2.38
C THR A 107 8.91 -11.36 2.30
N PHE A 108 7.98 -10.47 2.61
CA PHE A 108 8.21 -9.03 2.72
C PHE A 108 8.35 -8.62 4.17
N LYS A 109 9.35 -7.78 4.46
CA LYS A 109 9.59 -7.20 5.79
C LYS A 109 10.00 -5.74 5.65
N PRO A 110 9.66 -4.87 6.63
CA PRO A 110 10.17 -3.51 6.66
C PRO A 110 11.69 -3.50 6.57
N ASP A 111 12.23 -2.79 5.58
CA ASP A 111 13.67 -2.62 5.41
C ASP A 111 14.13 -1.27 5.98
N ASN A 112 15.40 -1.17 6.35
CA ASN A 112 16.00 0.06 6.87
C ASN A 112 16.67 0.93 5.78
N ARG A 113 16.41 0.63 4.51
CA ARG A 113 16.96 1.38 3.37
C ARG A 113 16.36 2.78 3.31
N VAL A 114 17.15 3.74 2.87
CA VAL A 114 16.68 5.12 2.65
C VAL A 114 15.99 5.28 1.29
N GLN A 115 16.42 4.50 0.29
CA GLN A 115 15.90 4.53 -1.07
C GLN A 115 15.09 3.26 -1.35
N PHE A 116 13.77 3.37 -1.28
CA PHE A 116 12.85 2.28 -1.61
C PHE A 116 12.79 2.02 -3.11
N PRO A 117 12.42 0.81 -3.57
CA PRO A 117 12.22 0.51 -4.98
C PRO A 117 11.32 1.56 -5.66
N SER A 118 11.73 2.03 -6.83
CA SER A 118 10.97 3.00 -7.62
C SER A 118 10.28 2.35 -8.80
N PHE A 119 9.16 2.94 -9.19
CA PHE A 119 8.31 2.50 -10.28
C PHE A 119 8.05 3.67 -11.23
N THR A 120 7.86 3.36 -12.50
CA THR A 120 7.24 4.28 -13.45
C THR A 120 5.76 3.91 -13.56
N TYR A 121 4.88 4.85 -13.22
CA TYR A 121 3.44 4.70 -13.47
C TYR A 121 3.08 5.32 -14.80
N PHE A 122 2.16 4.70 -15.52
CA PHE A 122 1.63 5.12 -16.80
C PHE A 122 0.13 5.30 -16.66
N VAL A 123 -0.38 6.49 -16.98
CA VAL A 123 -1.79 6.83 -16.85
C VAL A 123 -2.30 7.34 -18.18
N ASP A 124 -3.34 6.68 -18.69
CA ASP A 124 -4.13 7.13 -19.83
C ASP A 124 -5.46 7.68 -19.31
N LEU A 125 -5.65 8.99 -19.42
CA LEU A 125 -6.89 9.69 -19.03
C LEU A 125 -7.82 9.94 -20.24
N GLY A 126 -7.53 9.35 -21.41
CA GLY A 126 -8.27 9.60 -22.66
C GLY A 126 -7.97 10.94 -23.34
N LEU A 127 -7.37 11.89 -22.63
CA LEU A 127 -6.84 13.17 -23.14
C LEU A 127 -5.41 13.04 -23.69
N GLY A 128 -4.62 12.19 -23.05
CA GLY A 128 -3.21 12.01 -23.32
C GLY A 128 -2.62 11.04 -22.32
N VAL A 129 -1.55 10.38 -22.73
CA VAL A 129 -0.87 9.38 -21.91
C VAL A 129 0.32 10.04 -21.22
N LYS A 130 0.37 9.89 -19.90
CA LYS A 130 1.43 10.43 -19.05
C LYS A 130 2.17 9.31 -18.36
N ARG A 131 3.45 9.53 -18.09
CA ARG A 131 4.25 8.69 -17.22
C ARG A 131 4.82 9.50 -16.06
N TYR A 132 4.95 8.83 -14.92
CA TYR A 132 5.36 9.39 -13.65
C TYR A 132 6.57 8.60 -13.17
N PRO A 133 7.79 9.02 -13.54
CA PRO A 133 9.00 8.34 -13.10
C PRO A 133 9.32 8.63 -11.63
N LEU A 134 10.18 7.79 -11.08
CA LEU A 134 10.58 7.81 -9.68
C LEU A 134 9.36 7.79 -8.75
N THR A 135 8.35 6.98 -9.07
CA THR A 135 7.20 6.80 -8.17
C THR A 135 7.58 5.87 -7.04
N VAL A 136 7.39 6.30 -5.80
CA VAL A 136 7.59 5.52 -4.58
C VAL A 136 6.28 5.43 -3.83
N ILE A 137 5.93 4.23 -3.37
CA ILE A 137 4.75 4.00 -2.53
C ILE A 137 5.11 4.44 -1.12
N LYS A 138 4.44 5.49 -0.63
CA LYS A 138 4.64 6.02 0.72
C LYS A 138 3.85 5.22 1.74
N LYS A 139 2.56 5.06 1.47
CA LYS A 139 1.62 4.42 2.39
C LYS A 139 0.81 3.37 1.67
N LEU A 140 0.66 2.22 2.31
CA LEU A 140 -0.23 1.14 1.89
C LEU A 140 -1.28 0.94 2.98
N THR A 141 -2.56 0.90 2.60
CA THR A 141 -3.65 0.55 3.52
C THR A 141 -4.38 -0.65 2.98
N ILE A 142 -4.36 -1.75 3.72
CA ILE A 142 -5.05 -2.99 3.41
C ILE A 142 -6.27 -3.07 4.32
N ALA A 143 -7.43 -3.41 3.76
CA ALA A 143 -8.65 -3.55 4.52
C ALA A 143 -9.47 -4.74 4.04
N GLY A 144 -10.27 -5.29 4.96
CA GLY A 144 -11.27 -6.30 4.67
C GLY A 144 -12.46 -6.13 5.62
N ALA A 145 -13.65 -6.41 5.12
CA ALA A 145 -14.88 -6.40 5.90
C ALA A 145 -15.73 -7.61 5.51
N VAL A 146 -16.59 -8.06 6.44
CA VAL A 146 -17.64 -9.04 6.15
C VAL A 146 -18.46 -8.58 4.93
N ASP A 147 -18.86 -9.53 4.08
CA ASP A 147 -19.54 -9.31 2.81
C ASP A 147 -18.77 -8.50 1.74
N GLY A 148 -17.51 -8.15 2.03
CA GLY A 148 -16.65 -7.36 1.16
C GLY A 148 -15.55 -8.14 0.45
N LYS A 149 -14.91 -7.44 -0.50
CA LYS A 149 -13.60 -7.83 -1.04
C LYS A 149 -12.49 -7.29 -0.15
N GLY A 150 -11.36 -7.99 -0.09
CA GLY A 150 -10.12 -7.38 0.37
C GLY A 150 -9.73 -6.25 -0.58
N GLN A 151 -9.38 -5.09 -0.02
CA GLN A 151 -8.98 -3.92 -0.79
C GLN A 151 -7.63 -3.40 -0.30
N VAL A 152 -6.86 -2.86 -1.24
CA VAL A 152 -5.62 -2.15 -0.96
C VAL A 152 -5.69 -0.74 -1.53
N SER A 153 -5.25 0.24 -0.76
CA SER A 153 -5.10 1.63 -1.19
C SER A 153 -3.64 2.04 -1.05
N ALA A 154 -3.11 2.74 -2.05
CA ALA A 154 -1.73 3.20 -2.04
C ALA A 154 -1.64 4.72 -2.19
N ASP A 155 -0.90 5.36 -1.30
CA ASP A 155 -0.47 6.75 -1.46
C ASP A 155 0.93 6.75 -2.09
N VAL A 156 1.07 7.46 -3.21
CA VAL A 156 2.31 7.49 -3.98
C VAL A 156 2.88 8.90 -4.06
N LEU A 157 4.21 8.98 -4.11
CA LEU A 157 4.97 10.19 -4.40
C LEU A 157 5.76 9.96 -5.68
N PHE A 158 5.87 10.98 -6.54
CA PHE A 158 6.64 10.87 -7.78
C PHE A 158 7.38 12.17 -8.09
N LYS A 159 8.39 12.08 -8.96
CA LYS A 159 9.31 13.20 -9.21
C LYS A 159 8.79 14.20 -10.22
N THR A 160 8.34 13.71 -11.37
CA THR A 160 7.92 14.51 -12.53
C THR A 160 6.73 13.87 -13.22
N GLU A 161 6.10 14.63 -14.10
CA GLU A 161 5.15 14.15 -15.09
C GLU A 161 5.76 14.34 -16.49
N GLU A 162 5.74 13.30 -17.31
CA GLU A 162 6.25 13.31 -18.67
C GLU A 162 5.20 12.75 -19.65
N PRO A 163 5.18 13.18 -20.91
CA PRO A 163 4.38 12.52 -21.94
C PRO A 163 4.88 11.08 -22.17
N ALA A 164 3.97 10.18 -22.49
CA ALA A 164 4.26 8.80 -22.82
C ALA A 164 3.53 8.35 -24.08
N SER A 165 4.01 7.25 -24.68
CA SER A 165 3.34 6.60 -25.80
C SER A 165 2.07 5.87 -25.34
N ALA A 166 1.11 5.72 -26.24
CA ALA A 166 -0.08 4.92 -25.99
C ALA A 166 0.28 3.46 -25.70
N PHE A 167 -0.53 2.81 -24.85
CA PHE A 167 -0.37 1.40 -24.49
C PHE A 167 -1.73 0.70 -24.43
N SER A 168 -1.71 -0.63 -24.55
CA SER A 168 -2.89 -1.47 -24.38
C SER A 168 -2.85 -2.08 -22.98
N ALA A 169 -3.91 -1.87 -22.20
CA ALA A 169 -4.03 -2.49 -20.89
C ALA A 169 -4.38 -3.98 -21.03
N VAL A 170 -3.71 -4.82 -20.25
CA VAL A 170 -3.97 -6.26 -20.18
C VAL A 170 -4.24 -6.61 -18.73
N PHE A 171 -5.49 -6.94 -18.43
CA PHE A 171 -5.91 -7.38 -17.10
C PHE A 171 -6.04 -8.90 -17.10
N GLY A 172 -5.58 -9.54 -16.02
CA GLY A 172 -5.87 -10.95 -15.78
C GLY A 172 -7.35 -11.17 -15.43
N THR A 173 -7.75 -12.43 -15.27
CA THR A 173 -9.06 -12.75 -14.70
C THR A 173 -9.10 -12.30 -13.25
N PRO A 174 -10.00 -11.39 -12.84
CA PRO A 174 -10.02 -10.89 -11.48
C PRO A 174 -10.28 -11.99 -10.47
N LYS A 175 -9.40 -12.11 -9.47
CA LYS A 175 -9.50 -13.10 -8.39
C LYS A 175 -9.20 -12.44 -7.04
N PRO A 176 -10.04 -11.47 -6.62
CA PRO A 176 -9.84 -10.80 -5.34
C PRO A 176 -9.97 -11.79 -4.20
N LEU A 177 -9.14 -11.62 -3.16
CA LEU A 177 -9.31 -12.33 -1.91
C LEU A 177 -10.54 -11.79 -1.18
N MET A 178 -11.45 -12.68 -0.83
CA MET A 178 -12.77 -12.34 -0.29
C MET A 178 -12.81 -12.48 1.23
N PHE A 179 -13.80 -11.87 1.89
CA PHE A 179 -13.98 -11.97 3.34
C PHE A 179 -14.06 -13.42 3.86
N PHE A 180 -14.78 -14.31 3.16
CA PHE A 180 -14.96 -15.71 3.57
C PHE A 180 -13.68 -16.56 3.48
N GLN A 181 -12.61 -16.00 2.94
CA GLN A 181 -11.28 -16.61 2.84
C GLN A 181 -10.33 -16.11 3.93
N THR A 182 -10.79 -15.23 4.81
CA THR A 182 -9.97 -14.57 5.84
C THR A 182 -10.02 -15.35 7.15
N GLU A 183 -8.86 -15.80 7.63
CA GLU A 183 -8.65 -16.22 9.02
C GLU A 183 -8.04 -15.07 9.80
N PHE A 184 -8.64 -14.71 10.95
CA PHE A 184 -8.11 -13.70 11.86
C PHE A 184 -7.77 -14.35 13.20
N LYS A 185 -6.50 -14.30 13.60
CA LYS A 185 -6.01 -14.91 14.84
C LYS A 185 -5.46 -13.84 15.79
N LEU A 186 -5.82 -14.00 17.04
CA LEU A 186 -5.41 -13.18 18.17
C LEU A 186 -4.64 -14.06 19.15
N ASP A 187 -3.34 -13.83 19.31
CA ASP A 187 -2.41 -14.71 20.04
C ASP A 187 -2.51 -16.18 19.62
N GLY A 188 -2.61 -16.42 18.31
CA GLY A 188 -2.74 -17.75 17.71
C GLY A 188 -4.13 -18.39 17.81
N VAL A 189 -5.08 -17.77 18.53
CA VAL A 189 -6.46 -18.25 18.63
C VAL A 189 -7.30 -17.63 17.52
N LEU A 190 -7.97 -18.47 16.73
CA LEU A 190 -8.89 -18.03 15.67
C LEU A 190 -10.08 -17.28 16.29
N ASN A 191 -10.39 -16.12 15.76
CA ASN A 191 -11.53 -15.31 16.15
C ASN A 191 -12.48 -15.14 14.95
N GLN A 192 -13.75 -15.53 15.11
CA GLN A 192 -14.76 -15.49 14.05
C GLN A 192 -15.68 -14.26 14.15
N ASP A 193 -15.55 -13.49 15.24
CA ASP A 193 -16.41 -12.34 15.55
C ASP A 193 -15.86 -11.01 15.01
N VAL A 194 -14.77 -11.06 14.25
CA VAL A 194 -14.17 -9.90 13.61
C VAL A 194 -15.01 -9.53 12.40
N LYS A 195 -15.61 -8.35 12.45
CA LYS A 195 -16.48 -7.81 11.39
C LYS A 195 -15.67 -7.11 10.29
N SER A 196 -14.66 -6.33 10.68
CA SER A 196 -13.85 -5.57 9.75
C SER A 196 -12.45 -5.40 10.31
N TRP A 197 -11.46 -5.22 9.43
CA TRP A 197 -10.09 -4.97 9.81
C TRP A 197 -9.41 -4.05 8.80
N THR A 198 -8.42 -3.32 9.30
CA THR A 198 -7.60 -2.39 8.53
C THR A 198 -6.16 -2.46 9.02
N LEU A 199 -5.22 -2.36 8.09
CA LEU A 199 -3.79 -2.27 8.35
C LEU A 199 -3.19 -1.21 7.43
N SER A 200 -2.64 -0.15 8.02
CA SER A 200 -1.88 0.90 7.37
C SER A 200 -0.39 0.76 7.65
N ILE A 201 0.40 0.86 6.59
CA ILE A 201 1.86 0.82 6.61
C ILE A 201 2.34 2.11 5.95
N ASP A 202 2.98 3.00 6.69
CA ASP A 202 3.63 4.21 6.16
C ASP A 202 5.15 4.08 6.34
N ASN A 203 5.90 4.18 5.24
CA ASN A 203 7.36 4.11 5.26
C ASN A 203 8.04 5.49 5.43
N ALA A 204 7.25 6.53 5.70
CA ALA A 204 7.69 7.90 5.91
C ALA A 204 8.53 8.47 4.74
N SER A 205 8.22 8.05 3.50
CA SER A 205 8.81 8.63 2.29
C SER A 205 8.46 10.11 2.16
N ALA A 206 9.45 10.92 1.77
CA ALA A 206 9.28 12.33 1.47
C ALA A 206 10.15 12.77 0.29
N ALA A 207 9.68 13.77 -0.46
CA ALA A 207 10.45 14.36 -1.55
C ALA A 207 11.70 15.08 -1.02
N HIS A 208 12.87 14.57 -1.38
CA HIS A 208 14.16 15.16 -1.06
C HIS A 208 14.56 16.19 -2.12
N ARG A 209 14.89 17.39 -1.66
CA ARG A 209 15.23 18.53 -2.50
C ARG A 209 16.61 19.04 -2.13
N THR A 210 17.36 19.47 -3.14
CA THR A 210 18.67 20.08 -2.96
C THR A 210 18.72 21.36 -3.78
N LEU A 211 19.65 22.26 -3.45
CA LEU A 211 19.96 23.40 -4.31
C LEU A 211 20.35 22.88 -5.69
N SER A 212 19.47 23.09 -6.65
CA SER A 212 19.62 22.64 -8.02
C SER A 212 18.93 23.64 -8.94
N GLN A 213 19.23 23.60 -10.23
CA GLN A 213 18.54 24.42 -11.22
C GLN A 213 17.18 23.83 -11.63
N SER A 214 16.68 22.82 -10.90
CA SER A 214 15.36 22.24 -11.10
C SER A 214 14.41 22.58 -9.95
N ARG A 215 13.13 22.67 -10.27
CA ARG A 215 12.03 22.87 -9.32
C ARG A 215 11.46 21.53 -8.81
N ASP A 216 11.82 20.44 -9.47
CA ASP A 216 11.33 19.09 -9.19
C ASP A 216 12.13 18.48 -8.03
N ALA A 217 11.60 17.42 -7.40
CA ALA A 217 12.36 16.71 -6.38
C ALA A 217 13.64 16.10 -6.97
N LYS A 218 14.74 16.08 -6.21
CA LYS A 218 15.95 15.36 -6.65
C LYS A 218 15.71 13.86 -6.56
N ASP A 219 15.17 13.43 -5.44
CA ASP A 219 14.85 12.05 -5.10
C ASP A 219 13.66 11.99 -4.12
N ILE A 220 13.16 10.81 -3.82
CA ILE A 220 12.21 10.54 -2.73
C ILE A 220 12.91 9.61 -1.75
N LEU A 221 13.02 10.03 -0.50
CA LEU A 221 13.79 9.31 0.53
C LEU A 221 12.92 9.01 1.74
N SER A 222 13.13 7.83 2.32
CA SER A 222 12.49 7.38 3.55
C SER A 222 13.49 7.53 4.70
N SER A 223 13.39 8.62 5.44
CA SER A 223 14.26 8.92 6.58
C SER A 223 13.56 8.76 7.93
N GLY A 224 12.23 8.66 7.92
CA GLY A 224 11.43 8.40 9.11
C GLY A 224 11.39 6.93 9.49
N ARG A 225 10.77 6.65 10.65
CA ARG A 225 10.45 5.29 11.07
C ARG A 225 9.17 4.83 10.38
N PHE A 226 9.05 3.53 10.17
CA PHE A 226 7.77 2.93 9.77
C PHE A 226 6.70 3.20 10.82
N ALA A 227 5.55 3.69 10.39
CA ALA A 227 4.33 3.71 11.18
C ALA A 227 3.43 2.58 10.66
N ILE A 228 3.25 1.55 11.48
CA ILE A 228 2.38 0.42 11.19
C ILE A 228 1.25 0.47 12.21
N GLU A 229 0.07 0.82 11.72
CA GLU A 229 -1.11 1.08 12.52
C GLU A 229 -2.26 0.28 11.92
N GLY A 230 -3.20 -0.14 12.74
CA GLY A 230 -4.36 -0.84 12.25
C GLY A 230 -5.50 -0.78 13.23
N GLY A 231 -6.58 -1.40 12.84
CA GLY A 231 -7.74 -1.53 13.69
C GLY A 231 -8.66 -2.62 13.19
N TYR A 232 -9.52 -3.09 14.08
CA TYR A 232 -10.54 -4.07 13.75
C TYR A 232 -11.78 -3.84 14.60
N GLU A 233 -12.93 -4.21 14.06
CA GLU A 233 -14.20 -4.23 14.76
C GLU A 233 -14.55 -5.67 15.13
N ILE A 234 -14.92 -5.89 16.39
CA ILE A 234 -15.17 -7.22 16.94
C ILE A 234 -16.44 -7.23 17.79
N TYR A 235 -17.24 -8.29 17.69
CA TYR A 235 -18.34 -8.54 18.63
C TYR A 235 -17.80 -9.12 19.94
N PHE A 236 -18.38 -8.72 21.07
CA PHE A 236 -17.91 -9.21 22.36
C PHE A 236 -18.44 -10.60 22.66
N GLU A 237 -17.51 -11.55 22.80
CA GLU A 237 -17.78 -12.81 23.50
C GLU A 237 -17.18 -12.80 24.91
N THR A 238 -16.01 -12.15 25.11
CA THR A 238 -15.28 -12.16 26.38
C THR A 238 -14.55 -10.83 26.65
N GLU A 239 -14.27 -10.53 27.92
CA GLU A 239 -13.48 -9.35 28.32
C GLU A 239 -11.96 -9.57 28.29
N ALA A 240 -11.48 -10.77 27.94
CA ALA A 240 -10.06 -11.12 28.03
C ALA A 240 -9.15 -10.22 27.18
N ASN A 241 -9.57 -9.90 25.96
CA ASN A 241 -8.80 -8.99 25.09
C ASN A 241 -8.82 -7.54 25.58
N ARG A 242 -9.91 -7.13 26.25
CA ARG A 242 -10.00 -5.81 26.87
C ARG A 242 -9.09 -5.70 28.09
N GLN A 243 -8.98 -6.76 28.89
CA GLN A 243 -8.08 -6.75 30.04
C GLN A 243 -6.63 -6.56 29.60
N LYS A 244 -6.21 -7.18 28.47
CA LYS A 244 -4.89 -6.93 27.87
C LYS A 244 -4.67 -5.47 27.48
N PHE A 245 -5.70 -4.80 26.95
CA PHE A 245 -5.63 -3.36 26.69
C PHE A 245 -5.44 -2.55 27.98
N LEU A 246 -6.23 -2.83 29.02
CA LEU A 246 -6.13 -2.13 30.31
C LEU A 246 -4.77 -2.36 30.99
N ASP A 247 -4.21 -3.56 30.84
CA ASP A 247 -2.89 -3.93 31.37
C ASP A 247 -1.73 -3.50 30.44
N ASN A 248 -2.04 -2.89 29.29
CA ASN A 248 -1.08 -2.47 28.26
C ASN A 248 -0.12 -3.60 27.84
N LEU A 249 -0.69 -4.80 27.64
CA LEU A 249 0.03 -5.97 27.17
C LEU A 249 0.01 -6.04 25.63
N PRO A 250 1.13 -6.40 24.98
CA PRO A 250 1.14 -6.62 23.54
C PRO A 250 0.38 -7.90 23.18
N GLN A 251 -0.18 -7.92 21.98
CA GLN A 251 -0.91 -9.04 21.42
C GLN A 251 -0.42 -9.35 20.01
N ALA A 252 -0.21 -10.62 19.69
CA ALA A 252 0.08 -11.05 18.33
C ALA A 252 -1.21 -11.07 17.51
N ILE A 253 -1.14 -10.54 16.28
CA ILE A 253 -2.24 -10.54 15.33
C ILE A 253 -1.75 -11.19 14.04
N ASP A 254 -2.41 -12.27 13.63
CA ASP A 254 -2.14 -12.94 12.37
C ASP A 254 -3.40 -12.95 11.50
N LEU A 255 -3.26 -12.50 10.26
CA LEU A 255 -4.31 -12.57 9.25
C LEU A 255 -3.85 -13.46 8.10
N ALA A 256 -4.70 -14.36 7.64
CA ALA A 256 -4.43 -15.16 6.45
C ALA A 256 -5.62 -15.11 5.50
N LEU A 257 -5.39 -14.67 4.27
CA LEU A 257 -6.36 -14.71 3.19
C LEU A 257 -5.95 -15.79 2.18
N THR A 258 -6.82 -16.76 1.95
CA THR A 258 -6.52 -17.94 1.12
C THR A 258 -7.44 -18.03 -0.10
N GLY A 259 -6.87 -17.80 -1.29
CA GLY A 259 -7.56 -17.88 -2.57
C GLY A 259 -7.49 -19.26 -3.23
N ASP A 260 -7.58 -19.25 -4.56
CA ASP A 260 -7.59 -20.46 -5.39
C ASP A 260 -6.28 -21.25 -5.35
N ILE A 261 -6.38 -22.53 -5.71
CA ILE A 261 -5.22 -23.40 -5.93
C ILE A 261 -4.40 -22.88 -7.11
N ILE A 262 -3.08 -22.83 -6.92
CA ILE A 262 -2.09 -22.56 -7.96
C ILE A 262 -1.70 -23.89 -8.61
N GLU A 263 -1.15 -24.80 -7.81
CA GLU A 263 -0.63 -26.10 -8.20
C GLU A 263 -0.67 -27.04 -6.97
N ASP A 264 -1.08 -28.29 -7.17
CA ASP A 264 -1.26 -29.30 -6.12
C ASP A 264 -2.08 -28.81 -4.90
N THR A 265 -1.42 -28.71 -3.74
CA THR A 265 -2.02 -28.25 -2.48
C THR A 265 -1.74 -26.78 -2.19
N PHE A 266 -0.90 -26.13 -2.99
CA PHE A 266 -0.53 -24.73 -2.81
C PHE A 266 -1.61 -23.81 -3.38
N LYS A 267 -2.01 -22.85 -2.56
CA LYS A 267 -3.02 -21.85 -2.89
C LYS A 267 -2.40 -20.47 -2.93
N ASN A 268 -3.02 -19.58 -3.71
CA ASN A 268 -2.77 -18.15 -3.62
C ASN A 268 -3.07 -17.72 -2.20
N LYS A 269 -2.07 -17.18 -1.49
CA LYS A 269 -2.21 -16.90 -0.06
C LYS A 269 -1.48 -15.63 0.31
N LEU A 270 -2.17 -14.74 1.04
CA LEU A 270 -1.55 -13.62 1.75
C LEU A 270 -1.61 -13.90 3.25
N GLU A 271 -0.48 -13.85 3.92
CA GLU A 271 -0.38 -13.93 5.37
C GLU A 271 0.25 -12.64 5.89
N LEU A 272 -0.40 -11.99 6.84
CA LEU A 272 0.10 -10.80 7.53
C LEU A 272 0.30 -11.18 9.00
N SER A 273 1.52 -11.08 9.49
CA SER A 273 1.87 -11.38 10.88
C SER A 273 2.42 -10.16 11.58
N ILE A 274 1.78 -9.79 12.68
CA ILE A 274 2.13 -8.68 13.56
C ILE A 274 2.43 -9.28 14.93
N PRO A 275 3.69 -9.55 15.27
CA PRO A 275 4.04 -10.29 16.48
C PRO A 275 3.76 -9.50 17.77
N LYS A 276 3.84 -8.16 17.71
CA LYS A 276 3.57 -7.28 18.85
C LYS A 276 2.70 -6.09 18.43
N ALA A 277 1.39 -6.23 18.54
CA ALA A 277 0.45 -5.12 18.44
C ALA A 277 0.11 -4.61 19.84
N ARG A 278 0.30 -3.30 20.07
CA ARG A 278 -0.20 -2.62 21.27
C ARG A 278 -1.50 -1.90 20.97
N TYR A 279 -2.51 -2.15 21.77
CA TYR A 279 -3.79 -1.47 21.65
C TYR A 279 -3.68 -0.01 22.11
N THR A 280 -4.10 0.91 21.24
CA THR A 280 -4.12 2.36 21.49
C THR A 280 -5.52 2.84 21.84
N ALA A 281 -6.55 2.16 21.34
CA ALA A 281 -7.94 2.40 21.68
C ALA A 281 -8.74 1.10 21.69
N TYR A 282 -9.72 1.01 22.58
CA TYR A 282 -10.63 -0.12 22.71
C TYR A 282 -12.03 0.41 23.07
N ALA A 283 -12.68 1.06 22.10
CA ALA A 283 -13.92 1.79 22.34
C ALA A 283 -15.13 0.85 22.26
N PHE A 284 -15.89 0.76 23.34
CA PHE A 284 -17.20 0.10 23.33
C PHE A 284 -18.18 0.84 22.43
N GLY A 285 -19.00 0.07 21.70
CA GLY A 285 -20.04 0.61 20.85
C GLY A 285 -21.10 -0.42 20.49
N ALA A 286 -22.09 0.06 19.75
CA ALA A 286 -23.04 -0.81 19.07
C ALA A 286 -22.51 -1.08 17.65
N LEU A 287 -22.27 -2.35 17.33
CA LEU A 287 -22.00 -2.82 15.97
C LEU A 287 -23.29 -3.49 15.48
N GLU A 288 -23.99 -2.88 14.51
CA GLU A 288 -25.25 -3.44 13.97
C GLU A 288 -26.32 -3.78 15.03
N GLY A 289 -26.37 -2.99 16.11
CA GLY A 289 -27.30 -3.21 17.22
C GLY A 289 -26.86 -4.30 18.22
N LEU A 290 -25.72 -4.95 17.98
CA LEU A 290 -25.06 -5.85 18.92
C LEU A 290 -23.94 -5.12 19.66
N PHE A 291 -23.55 -5.65 20.81
CA PHE A 291 -22.44 -5.10 21.59
C PHE A 291 -21.09 -5.48 20.96
N GLY A 292 -20.28 -4.47 20.67
CA GLY A 292 -18.99 -4.67 20.02
C GLY A 292 -17.97 -3.59 20.39
N SER A 293 -16.77 -3.73 19.86
CA SER A 293 -15.68 -2.77 20.06
C SER A 293 -14.97 -2.43 18.76
N ALA A 294 -14.62 -1.16 18.61
CA ALA A 294 -13.64 -0.71 17.64
C ALA A 294 -12.27 -0.66 18.33
N VAL A 295 -11.38 -1.55 17.92
CA VAL A 295 -10.02 -1.66 18.46
C VAL A 295 -9.07 -0.98 17.49
N SER A 296 -8.18 -0.13 18.01
CA SER A 296 -7.06 0.44 17.27
C SER A 296 -5.76 -0.01 17.90
N PHE A 297 -4.76 -0.26 17.06
CA PHE A 297 -3.46 -0.76 17.50
C PHE A 297 -2.30 -0.14 16.72
N GLN A 298 -1.13 -0.20 17.34
CA GLN A 298 0.15 0.14 16.72
C GLN A 298 1.08 -1.07 16.85
N ALA A 299 1.73 -1.44 15.75
CA ALA A 299 2.71 -2.51 15.76
C ALA A 299 4.07 -2.00 16.26
N GLU A 300 4.67 -2.77 17.16
CA GLU A 300 6.02 -2.54 17.67
C GLU A 300 6.99 -3.60 17.14
N LEU A 301 8.27 -3.27 17.14
CA LEU A 301 9.32 -4.23 16.79
C LEU A 301 9.38 -5.34 17.85
N ASP A 302 9.24 -6.59 17.42
CA ASP A 302 9.61 -7.71 18.26
C ASP A 302 11.14 -7.88 18.26
N PRO A 303 11.83 -7.75 19.42
CA PRO A 303 13.28 -7.86 19.50
C PRO A 303 13.80 -9.30 19.29
N VAL A 304 12.96 -10.32 19.48
CA VAL A 304 13.30 -11.74 19.29
C VAL A 304 13.15 -12.11 17.81
N LEU A 305 12.01 -11.76 17.21
CA LEU A 305 11.72 -12.08 15.81
C LEU A 305 12.36 -11.09 14.83
N GLY A 306 12.69 -9.88 15.28
CA GLY A 306 13.41 -8.85 14.52
C GLY A 306 12.56 -8.10 13.49
N TYR A 307 11.22 -8.15 13.60
CA TYR A 307 10.31 -7.40 12.72
C TYR A 307 9.05 -6.97 13.46
N SER A 308 8.44 -5.88 12.99
CA SER A 308 7.14 -5.37 13.47
C SER A 308 5.96 -5.86 12.61
N LEU A 309 6.23 -6.21 11.36
CA LEU A 309 5.29 -6.80 10.41
C LEU A 309 6.04 -7.74 9.47
N GLN A 310 5.42 -8.86 9.14
CA GLN A 310 5.82 -9.73 8.04
C GLN A 310 4.61 -9.96 7.15
N ALA A 311 4.77 -9.73 5.84
CA ALA A 311 3.79 -10.14 4.85
C ALA A 311 4.37 -11.29 4.04
N ILE A 312 3.65 -12.40 3.95
CA ILE A 312 4.03 -13.57 3.16
C ILE A 312 3.01 -13.73 2.05
N LEU A 313 3.48 -13.72 0.81
CA LEU A 313 2.66 -13.91 -0.37
C LEU A 313 3.08 -15.20 -1.05
N THR A 314 2.14 -16.11 -1.28
CA THR A 314 2.34 -17.32 -2.08
C THR A 314 1.54 -17.19 -3.36
N ASN A 315 2.21 -17.25 -4.52
CA ASN A 315 1.59 -17.13 -5.84
C ASN A 315 2.48 -17.77 -6.94
N GLY A 316 2.08 -17.59 -8.21
CA GLY A 316 2.83 -18.08 -9.37
C GLY A 316 3.91 -17.13 -9.92
N VAL A 317 4.24 -16.04 -9.20
CA VAL A 317 5.16 -15.00 -9.70
C VAL A 317 6.59 -15.37 -9.29
N THR A 318 7.51 -15.44 -10.25
CA THR A 318 8.90 -15.88 -9.97
C THR A 318 9.69 -14.89 -9.10
N GLY A 319 9.33 -13.60 -9.10
CA GLY A 319 9.99 -12.58 -8.30
C GLY A 319 9.40 -11.17 -8.49
N TYR A 320 9.81 -10.26 -7.59
CA TYR A 320 9.37 -8.87 -7.51
C TYR A 320 10.55 -7.89 -7.48
#